data_AF-A0AA50Y4W5-F1
#
_entry.id   AF-A0AA50Y4W5-F1
#
_cell.length_a   1.000
_cell.length_b   1.000
_cell.length_c   1.000
_cell.angle_alpha   90.00
_cell.angle_beta   90.00
_cell.angle_gamma   90.00
#
_symmetry.space_group_name_H-M   'P 1'
#
loop_
_entity.id
_entity.type
_entity.pdbx_description
1 polymer ?
#
loop_
_entity_poly.entity_id
_entity_poly.type
_entity_poly.pdbx_seq_one_letter_code
_entity_poly.pdbx_strand_id
1 'polypeptide(L)' 'SPGIHSFPFKLGLPMGLPSTFLGTHGWVQYYCKAALREPNGLTHKNQQVFIVMNPIDLNLEPPV' A
#
# COMPACT_ATOMS: atom_id res chain seq x y z
N SER A 1 19.10 -15.39 -16.15
CA SER A 1 20.53 -15.02 -16.25
C SER A 1 21.01 -14.49 -14.90
N PRO A 2 22.30 -14.65 -14.55
CA PRO A 2 22.86 -13.96 -13.39
C PRO A 2 22.70 -12.44 -13.54
N GLY A 3 22.38 -11.75 -12.44
CA GLY A 3 22.23 -10.29 -12.43
C GLY A 3 20.99 -9.80 -11.69
N ILE A 4 20.74 -8.50 -11.79
CA ILE A 4 19.58 -7.83 -11.20
C ILE A 4 18.44 -7.84 -12.21
N HIS A 5 17.28 -8.35 -11.79
CA HIS A 5 16.05 -8.39 -12.59
C HIS A 5 15.01 -7.47 -11.96
N SER A 6 14.66 -6.40 -12.67
CA SER A 6 13.68 -5.41 -12.22
C SER A 6 12.37 -5.56 -13.00
N PHE A 7 11.27 -5.72 -12.29
CA PHE A 7 9.93 -5.85 -12.84
C PHE A 7 9.10 -4.64 -12.41
N PRO A 8 9.16 -3.50 -13.13
CA PRO A 8 8.42 -2.30 -12.77
C PRO A 8 6.91 -2.55 -12.88
N PHE A 9 6.15 -1.96 -11.98
CA PHE A 9 4.69 -2.00 -12.00
C PHE A 9 4.11 -0.62 -11.64
N LYS A 10 2.90 -0.37 -12.10
CA LYS A 10 2.13 0.84 -11.77
C LYS A 10 0.67 0.46 -11.59
N LEU A 11 0.04 1.04 -10.58
CA LEU A 11 -1.39 0.95 -10.32
C LEU A 11 -1.92 2.34 -10.00
N GLY A 12 -3.08 2.67 -10.56
CA GLY A 12 -3.84 3.85 -10.14
C GLY A 12 -4.52 3.56 -8.81
N LEU A 13 -4.49 4.50 -7.88
CA LEU A 13 -5.27 4.41 -6.65
C LEU A 13 -6.71 4.86 -6.92
N PRO A 14 -7.73 4.15 -6.39
CA PRO A 14 -9.11 4.62 -6.41
C PRO A 14 -9.25 6.02 -5.80
N MET A 15 -10.24 6.79 -6.28
CA MET A 15 -10.61 8.06 -5.65
C MET A 15 -11.30 7.81 -4.31
N GLY A 16 -11.08 8.70 -3.34
CA GLY A 16 -11.75 8.65 -2.04
C GLY A 16 -11.20 7.58 -1.07
N LEU A 17 -10.03 7.01 -1.34
CA LEU A 17 -9.36 6.17 -0.35
C LEU A 17 -9.15 6.95 0.96
N PRO A 18 -9.48 6.35 2.13
CA PRO A 18 -9.16 6.97 3.41
C PRO A 18 -7.64 7.12 3.56
N SER A 19 -7.21 8.15 4.31
CA SER A 19 -5.81 8.30 4.69
C SER A 19 -5.33 7.09 5.49
N THR A 20 -4.04 6.78 5.39
CA THR A 20 -3.39 5.85 6.32
C THR A 20 -3.58 6.36 7.74
N PHE A 21 -4.09 5.52 8.63
CA PHE A 21 -4.37 5.84 10.02
C PHE A 21 -4.00 4.66 10.90
N LEU A 22 -3.36 4.90 12.03
CA LEU A 22 -3.07 3.91 13.05
C LEU A 22 -3.64 4.42 14.38
N GLY A 23 -4.63 3.73 14.93
CA GLY A 23 -5.26 4.09 16.20
C GLY A 23 -5.42 2.89 17.12
N THR A 24 -5.78 3.17 18.37
CA THR A 24 -6.00 2.16 19.40
C THR A 24 -7.18 1.22 19.11
N HIS A 25 -8.18 1.72 18.39
CA HIS A 25 -9.41 1.00 18.07
C HIS A 25 -9.43 0.42 16.64
N GLY A 26 -8.37 0.62 15.85
CA GLY A 26 -8.31 0.17 14.47
C GLY A 26 -7.32 0.96 13.63
N TRP A 27 -7.10 0.49 12.40
CA TRP A 27 -6.18 1.12 11.47
C TRP A 27 -6.59 0.93 10.02
N VAL A 28 -6.09 1.84 9.18
CA VAL A 28 -6.12 1.78 7.72
C VAL A 28 -4.68 1.82 7.26
N GLN A 29 -4.20 0.76 6.58
CA GLN A 29 -2.84 0.69 6.06
C GLN A 29 -2.84 0.09 4.65
N TYR A 30 -2.02 0.66 3.78
CA TYR A 30 -1.86 0.22 2.40
C TYR A 30 -0.49 -0.41 2.19
N TYR A 31 -0.44 -1.46 1.37
CA TYR A 31 0.79 -2.13 1.01
C TYR A 31 0.74 -2.71 -0.39
N CYS A 32 1.91 -2.86 -1.00
CA CYS A 32 2.11 -3.66 -2.19
C CYS A 32 2.79 -4.98 -1.78
N LYS A 33 2.29 -6.10 -2.28
CA LYS A 33 2.87 -7.43 -2.03
C LYS A 33 3.32 -8.06 -3.33
N ALA A 34 4.60 -8.37 -3.42
CA ALA A 34 5.17 -9.17 -4.49
C ALA A 34 5.22 -10.64 -4.05
N ALA A 35 4.85 -11.56 -4.95
CA ALA A 35 4.97 -12.99 -4.75
C ALA A 35 5.62 -13.64 -5.98
N LEU A 36 6.76 -14.28 -5.79
CA LEU A 36 7.44 -15.07 -6.81
C LEU A 36 7.24 -16.54 -6.51
N ARG A 37 6.58 -17.27 -7.40
CA ARG A 37 6.34 -18.71 -7.28
C ARG A 37 7.30 -19.48 -8.16
N GLU A 38 8.07 -20.36 -7.54
CA GLU A 38 8.90 -21.33 -8.25
C GLU A 38 8.05 -22.53 -8.72
N PRO A 39 8.45 -23.20 -9.82
CA PRO A 39 7.75 -24.39 -10.32
C PRO A 39 7.67 -25.54 -9.30
N ASN A 40 8.65 -25.62 -8.38
CA ASN A 40 8.70 -26.62 -7.31
C ASN A 40 7.74 -26.34 -6.13
N GLY A 41 6.99 -25.23 -6.18
CA GLY A 41 6.00 -24.85 -5.17
C GLY A 41 6.50 -23.82 -4.12
N LEU A 42 7.80 -23.52 -4.03
CA LEU A 42 8.30 -22.48 -3.14
C LEU A 42 7.77 -21.11 -3.58
N THR A 43 7.33 -20.29 -2.61
CA THR A 43 6.84 -18.93 -2.90
C THR A 43 7.56 -17.91 -2.03
N HIS A 44 8.35 -17.05 -2.67
CA HIS A 44 9.00 -15.90 -2.03
C HIS A 44 8.03 -14.74 -1.98
N LYS A 45 7.86 -14.12 -0.81
CA LYS A 45 6.94 -12.99 -0.61
C LYS A 45 7.69 -11.82 -0.04
N ASN A 46 7.43 -10.63 -0.58
CA ASN A 46 7.91 -9.37 -0.04
C ASN A 46 6.74 -8.38 0.00
N GLN A 47 6.70 -7.52 1.01
CA GLN A 47 5.66 -6.54 1.22
C GLN A 47 6.27 -5.18 1.55
N GLN A 48 5.77 -4.14 0.89
CA GLN A 48 6.15 -2.76 1.14
C GLN A 48 4.92 -1.94 1.51
N VAL A 49 4.95 -1.31 2.69
CA VAL A 49 3.91 -0.38 3.14
C VAL A 49 4.13 0.99 2.49
N PHE A 50 3.04 1.70 2.19
CA PHE A 50 3.05 3.08 1.73
C PHE A 50 1.93 3.90 2.39
N ILE A 51 2.08 5.22 2.36
CA ILE A 51 1.14 6.17 3.00
C ILE A 51 0.21 6.74 1.93
N VAL A 52 -1.10 6.67 2.18
CA VAL A 52 -2.12 7.42 1.43
C VAL A 52 -2.53 8.61 2.28
N MET A 53 -2.55 9.80 1.69
CA MET A 53 -3.12 11.00 2.31
C MET A 53 -4.30 11.44 1.45
N ASN A 54 -5.52 11.23 1.95
CA ASN A 54 -6.69 11.85 1.37
C ASN A 54 -6.63 13.36 1.70
N PRO A 55 -6.79 14.27 0.73
CA PRO A 55 -6.91 15.70 1.04
C PRO A 55 -8.03 15.93 2.05
N ILE A 56 -7.66 16.36 3.25
CA ILE A 56 -8.59 16.84 4.27
C ILE A 56 -8.79 18.33 3.99
N ASP A 57 -10.04 18.73 3.76
CA ASP A 57 -10.39 20.15 3.79
C ASP A 57 -10.71 20.54 5.25
N LEU A 58 -9.72 21.13 5.92
CA LEU A 58 -9.86 21.57 7.30
C LEU A 58 -10.96 22.62 7.49
N ASN A 59 -11.39 23.31 6.42
CA ASN A 59 -12.50 24.28 6.50
C ASN A 59 -13.87 23.60 6.63
N LEU A 60 -13.96 22.29 6.42
CA LEU A 60 -15.17 21.49 6.61
C LEU A 60 -15.22 20.81 7.99
N GLU A 61 -14.17 20.93 8.80
CA GLU A 61 -14.20 20.39 10.16
C GLU A 61 -15.11 21.25 11.06
N PRO A 62 -16.03 20.64 11.82
CA PRO A 62 -16.87 21.38 12.75
C PRO A 62 -16.02 22.00 13.86
N PRO A 63 -16.37 23.22 14.34
CA PRO A 63 -15.72 23.79 15.50
C PRO A 63 -15.92 22.90 16.73
N VAL A 64 -14.84 22.75 17.51
CA VAL A 64 -14.81 22.02 18.80
C VAL A 64 -15.58 22.74 19.89
#